data_AF-A0A956CSP1-F1
#
_entry.id   AF-A0A956CSP1-F1
#
_cell.length_a   1.000
_cell.length_b   1.000
_cell.length_c   1.000
_cell.angle_alpha   90.00
_cell.angle_beta   90.00
_cell.angle_gamma   90.00
#
_symmetry.space_group_name_H-M   'P 1'
#
loop_
_entity.id
_entity.type
_entity.pdbx_description
1 polymer ?
#
loop_
_entity_poly.entity_id
_entity_poly.type
_entity_poly.pdbx_seq_one_letter_code
_entity_poly.pdbx_strand_id
1 'polypeptide(L)'
;MGYDVAVYGTLRVPKKAMAAWRAGTADPGAHDDWGSLGGADPTAHPITTALERMGALAELSEGDGEIRVEGLLSEDLYIDHARVWAAAFRAAAPLGGKGSLTFLAIEGARFGHRLEVAPKGSRIAELDEAGLGAAERSPEVARIELKMDALLTEALATPPRKKATKKKAAKKGATKAARSRDELIAATREGKSKDRSTALTELAALDPRAAESIALEWLQELGEDNWREAVLRTMNALDLLPEIVQPEGIAILCREALRRGSTGVDEQIFEVLGRCTHPDTAAIVASQITHEAIAESVGQ
;
A
#
# COMPACT_ATOMS: atom_id res chain seq x y z
N MET A 1 14.07 -8.54 10.31
CA MET A 1 14.04 -7.19 10.90
C MET A 1 13.92 -6.26 9.72
N GLY A 2 12.93 -5.36 9.72
CA GLY A 2 12.82 -4.36 8.66
C GLY A 2 13.85 -3.25 8.84
N TYR A 3 14.04 -2.45 7.80
CA TYR A 3 14.85 -1.23 7.81
C TYR A 3 14.06 -0.07 7.23
N ASP A 4 14.43 1.15 7.60
CA ASP A 4 13.89 2.35 6.99
C ASP A 4 14.89 2.92 5.98
N VAL A 5 14.41 3.71 5.03
CA VAL A 5 15.22 4.29 3.97
C VAL A 5 14.92 5.78 3.88
N ALA A 6 15.90 6.61 4.20
CA ALA A 6 15.84 8.03 3.84
C ALA A 6 15.95 8.20 2.34
N VAL A 7 15.03 8.98 1.80
CA VAL A 7 15.01 9.39 0.41
C VAL A 7 15.16 10.90 0.36
N TYR A 8 16.15 11.38 -0.38
CA TYR A 8 16.34 12.81 -0.56
C TYR A 8 17.02 13.14 -1.88
N GLY A 9 16.67 14.27 -2.46
CA GLY A 9 17.21 14.66 -3.74
C GLY A 9 16.68 15.97 -4.27
N THR A 10 17.35 16.46 -5.31
CA THR A 10 16.92 17.63 -6.07
C THR A 10 16.99 17.32 -7.56
N LEU A 11 16.01 17.81 -8.31
CA LEU A 11 15.95 17.72 -9.76
C LEU A 11 15.59 19.07 -10.34
N ARG A 12 16.50 19.62 -11.14
CA ARG A 12 16.28 20.84 -11.89
C ARG A 12 15.96 20.50 -13.34
N VAL A 13 14.75 20.82 -13.76
CA VAL A 13 14.29 20.67 -15.15
C VAL A 13 14.22 22.07 -15.78
N PRO A 14 14.80 22.28 -16.98
CA PRO A 14 14.68 23.57 -17.66
C PRO A 14 13.20 23.99 -17.76
N LYS A 15 12.86 25.25 -17.40
CA LYS A 15 11.46 25.73 -17.36
C LYS A 15 10.69 25.44 -18.66
N LYS A 16 11.34 25.61 -19.82
CA LYS A 16 10.78 25.32 -21.14
C LYS A 16 10.48 23.83 -21.41
N ALA A 17 11.08 22.93 -20.63
CA ALA A 17 10.96 21.48 -20.78
C ALA A 17 10.11 20.83 -19.68
N MET A 18 9.72 21.58 -18.63
CA MET A 18 8.96 21.05 -17.50
C MET A 18 7.63 20.41 -17.93
N ALA A 19 6.89 21.05 -18.85
CA ALA A 19 5.65 20.51 -19.37
C ALA A 19 5.86 19.20 -20.15
N ALA A 20 6.90 19.15 -20.99
CA ALA A 20 7.24 17.95 -21.76
C ALA A 20 7.71 16.80 -20.85
N TRP A 21 8.48 17.11 -19.81
CA TRP A 21 8.89 16.14 -18.80
C TRP A 21 7.68 15.58 -18.05
N ARG A 22 6.76 16.43 -17.56
CA ARG A 22 5.55 15.96 -16.85
C ARG A 22 4.62 15.12 -17.72
N ALA A 23 4.57 15.39 -19.02
CA ALA A 23 3.79 14.60 -19.97
C ALA A 23 4.46 13.25 -20.32
N GLY A 24 5.69 13.02 -19.88
CA GLY A 24 6.42 11.77 -20.10
C GLY A 24 6.05 10.67 -19.13
N THR A 25 6.85 9.60 -19.21
CA THR A 25 6.63 8.36 -18.48
C THR A 25 7.89 8.00 -17.68
N ALA A 26 7.69 7.60 -16.43
CA ALA A 26 8.69 6.97 -15.59
C ALA A 26 8.63 5.46 -15.87
N ASP A 27 9.59 4.96 -16.64
CA ASP A 27 9.65 3.56 -17.06
C ASP A 27 10.86 2.84 -16.43
N PRO A 28 10.66 2.12 -15.31
CA PRO A 28 11.69 1.26 -14.75
C PRO A 28 12.22 0.19 -15.72
N GLY A 29 11.35 -0.37 -16.56
CA GLY A 29 11.69 -1.46 -17.49
C GLY A 29 12.60 -1.03 -18.63
N ALA A 30 12.67 0.27 -18.93
CA ALA A 30 13.57 0.83 -19.95
C ALA A 30 15.06 0.86 -19.54
N HIS A 31 15.39 0.39 -18.34
CA HIS A 31 16.70 0.50 -17.73
C HIS A 31 17.09 -0.81 -17.05
N ASP A 32 18.31 -1.28 -17.29
CA ASP A 32 18.85 -2.53 -16.76
C ASP A 32 19.92 -2.32 -15.67
N ASP A 33 20.41 -1.09 -15.52
CA ASP A 33 21.53 -0.72 -14.65
C ASP A 33 21.12 -0.45 -13.19
N TRP A 34 19.94 -0.91 -12.74
CA TRP A 34 19.42 -0.64 -11.39
C TRP A 34 20.25 -1.24 -10.25
N GLY A 35 21.07 -2.25 -10.51
CA GLY A 35 21.86 -2.93 -9.49
C GLY A 35 20.98 -3.56 -8.41
N SER A 36 21.33 -3.37 -7.13
CA SER A 36 20.51 -3.84 -6.00
C SER A 36 19.42 -2.86 -5.56
N LEU A 37 19.14 -1.80 -6.34
CA LEU A 37 18.09 -0.84 -6.00
C LEU A 37 16.74 -1.56 -5.89
N GLY A 38 16.03 -1.33 -4.77
CA GLY A 38 14.63 -1.71 -4.58
C GLY A 38 13.72 -1.21 -5.70
N GLY A 39 12.51 -1.75 -5.82
CA GLY A 39 11.62 -1.51 -6.96
C GLY A 39 11.31 -2.81 -7.69
N ALA A 40 10.32 -3.54 -7.22
CA ALA A 40 9.89 -4.79 -7.88
C ALA A 40 9.03 -4.54 -9.12
N ASP A 41 8.31 -3.42 -9.17
CA ASP A 41 7.40 -3.08 -10.27
C ASP A 41 8.16 -2.59 -11.51
N PRO A 42 8.16 -3.36 -12.63
CA PRO A 42 8.77 -2.91 -13.88
C PRO A 42 7.85 -1.98 -14.69
N THR A 43 6.62 -1.75 -14.22
CA THR A 43 5.58 -1.06 -14.98
C THR A 43 5.90 0.41 -15.17
N ALA A 44 5.63 0.90 -16.38
CA ALA A 44 5.73 2.29 -16.73
C ALA A 44 4.56 3.11 -16.13
N HIS A 45 4.89 4.20 -15.45
CA HIS A 45 3.90 5.10 -14.83
C HIS A 45 3.98 6.51 -15.45
N PRO A 46 2.87 7.23 -15.62
CA PRO A 46 2.95 8.66 -15.92
C PRO A 46 3.79 9.40 -14.86
N ILE A 47 4.63 10.34 -15.29
CA ILE A 47 5.50 11.10 -14.36
C ILE A 47 4.65 11.82 -13.31
N THR A 48 3.49 12.36 -13.68
CA THR A 48 2.56 12.98 -12.72
C THR A 48 2.13 12.02 -11.63
N THR A 49 1.76 10.78 -11.97
CA THR A 49 1.38 9.74 -11.00
C THR A 49 2.55 9.34 -10.11
N ALA A 50 3.77 9.22 -10.66
CA ALA A 50 4.97 8.95 -9.87
C ALA A 50 5.23 10.07 -8.85
N LEU A 51 5.08 11.34 -9.25
CA LEU A 51 5.24 12.50 -8.37
C LEU A 51 4.13 12.61 -7.32
N GLU A 52 2.89 12.28 -7.67
CA GLU A 52 1.77 12.25 -6.72
C GLU A 52 2.01 11.21 -5.62
N ARG A 53 2.41 10.00 -5.99
CA ARG A 53 2.78 8.95 -5.03
C ARG A 53 3.98 9.36 -4.18
N MET A 54 4.98 10.00 -4.80
CA MET A 54 6.12 10.56 -4.08
C MET A 54 5.68 11.61 -3.05
N GLY A 55 4.80 12.54 -3.42
CA GLY A 55 4.27 13.57 -2.51
C GLY A 55 3.34 13.04 -1.42
N ALA A 56 2.75 11.85 -1.61
CA ALA A 56 1.94 11.18 -0.59
C ALA A 56 2.81 10.48 0.48
N LEU A 57 4.02 10.05 0.11
CA LEU A 57 4.92 9.24 0.95
C LEU A 57 6.16 10.01 1.42
N ALA A 58 6.48 11.13 0.78
CA ALA A 58 7.62 11.98 1.08
C ALA A 58 7.24 13.47 0.88
N GLU A 59 7.98 14.36 1.51
CA GLU A 59 7.81 15.79 1.30
C GLU A 59 8.35 16.16 -0.08
N LEU A 60 7.45 16.51 -0.98
CA LEU A 60 7.76 16.98 -2.32
C LEU A 60 7.53 18.49 -2.39
N SER A 61 8.59 19.24 -2.71
CA SER A 61 8.50 20.69 -2.94
C SER A 61 8.93 21.03 -4.36
N GLU A 62 8.25 22.00 -4.96
CA GLU A 62 8.51 22.45 -6.33
C GLU A 62 8.57 23.98 -6.39
N GLY A 63 9.60 24.51 -7.04
CA GLY A 63 9.79 25.94 -7.21
C GLY A 63 10.85 26.23 -8.25
N ASP A 64 10.63 27.27 -9.09
CA ASP A 64 11.62 27.75 -10.07
C ASP A 64 12.21 26.71 -11.05
N GLY A 65 11.46 25.64 -11.33
CA GLY A 65 11.92 24.54 -12.19
C GLY A 65 12.81 23.54 -11.46
N GLU A 66 12.85 23.61 -10.13
CA GLU A 66 13.49 22.66 -9.24
C GLU A 66 12.42 21.89 -8.45
N ILE A 67 12.65 20.60 -8.30
CA ILE A 67 11.88 19.68 -7.49
C ILE A 67 12.82 19.15 -6.42
N ARG A 68 12.36 19.14 -5.18
CA ARG A 68 13.09 18.61 -4.05
C ARG A 68 12.21 17.60 -3.34
N VAL A 69 12.80 16.46 -3.02
CA VAL A 69 12.17 15.39 -2.27
C VAL A 69 12.97 15.16 -0.99
N GLU A 70 12.28 14.99 0.12
CA GLU A 70 12.83 14.54 1.41
C GLU A 70 11.79 13.65 2.10
N GLY A 71 12.16 12.45 2.52
CA GLY A 71 11.23 11.55 3.19
C GLY A 71 11.91 10.35 3.81
N LEU A 72 11.11 9.57 4.52
CA LEU A 72 11.50 8.30 5.10
C LEU A 72 10.52 7.24 4.62
N LEU A 73 11.03 6.15 4.07
CA LEU A 73 10.25 5.03 3.58
C LEU A 73 10.52 3.81 4.45
N SER A 74 9.48 3.03 4.75
CA SER A 74 9.70 1.67 5.25
C SER A 74 10.32 0.80 4.17
N GLU A 75 10.89 -0.35 4.55
CA GLU A 75 11.39 -1.37 3.64
C GLU A 75 10.40 -1.67 2.50
N ASP A 76 9.13 -1.93 2.81
CA ASP A 76 8.10 -2.26 1.81
C ASP A 76 7.89 -1.10 0.82
N LEU A 77 7.75 0.13 1.32
CA LEU A 77 7.56 1.31 0.47
C LEU A 77 8.79 1.59 -0.41
N TYR A 78 10.00 1.34 0.11
CA TYR A 78 11.22 1.42 -0.66
C TYR A 78 11.25 0.37 -1.78
N ILE A 79 10.92 -0.88 -1.47
CA ILE A 79 10.86 -2.00 -2.43
C ILE A 79 9.79 -1.74 -3.50
N ASP A 80 8.71 -1.05 -3.18
CA ASP A 80 7.62 -0.81 -4.13
C ASP A 80 7.87 0.40 -5.04
N HIS A 81 8.60 1.42 -4.56
CA HIS A 81 8.61 2.72 -5.24
C HIS A 81 9.98 3.20 -5.75
N ALA A 82 11.11 2.70 -5.25
CA ALA A 82 12.41 3.32 -5.50
C ALA A 82 12.76 3.42 -7.00
N ARG A 83 12.56 2.36 -7.79
CA ARG A 83 12.82 2.40 -9.25
C ARG A 83 11.89 3.34 -10.01
N VAL A 84 10.60 3.38 -9.69
CA VAL A 84 9.66 4.30 -10.35
C VAL A 84 10.07 5.76 -10.11
N TRP A 85 10.49 6.07 -8.88
CA TRP A 85 10.95 7.41 -8.51
C TRP A 85 12.28 7.77 -9.18
N ALA A 86 13.22 6.82 -9.21
CA ALA A 86 14.48 6.98 -9.94
C ALA A 86 14.25 7.17 -11.44
N ALA A 87 13.33 6.41 -12.05
CA ALA A 87 12.96 6.53 -13.45
C ALA A 87 12.33 7.90 -13.77
N ALA A 88 11.47 8.42 -12.88
CA ALA A 88 10.89 9.76 -13.04
C ALA A 88 11.98 10.86 -13.07
N PHE A 89 12.98 10.76 -12.19
CA PHE A 89 14.13 11.67 -12.19
C PHE A 89 14.98 11.52 -13.45
N ARG A 90 15.29 10.28 -13.83
CA ARG A 90 16.08 9.94 -15.01
C ARG A 90 15.44 10.43 -16.32
N ALA A 91 14.11 10.40 -16.42
CA ALA A 91 13.38 10.89 -17.59
C ALA A 91 13.59 12.39 -17.89
N ALA A 92 14.11 13.16 -16.94
CA ALA A 92 14.48 14.56 -17.18
C ALA A 92 15.82 14.71 -17.94
N ALA A 93 16.69 13.70 -17.94
CA ALA A 93 18.03 13.79 -18.54
C ALA A 93 18.01 14.19 -20.03
N PRO A 94 17.21 13.57 -20.91
CA PRO A 94 17.16 13.93 -22.33
C PRO A 94 16.64 15.34 -22.59
N LEU A 95 15.91 15.90 -21.61
CA LEU A 95 15.32 17.24 -21.65
C LEU A 95 16.24 18.31 -21.05
N GLY A 96 17.49 17.95 -20.74
CA GLY A 96 18.48 18.83 -20.13
C GLY A 96 18.35 18.98 -18.62
N GLY A 97 17.61 18.09 -17.97
CA GLY A 97 17.49 18.01 -16.52
C GLY A 97 18.82 17.70 -15.83
N LYS A 98 18.96 18.14 -14.59
CA LYS A 98 20.13 17.92 -13.75
C LYS A 98 19.73 17.73 -12.30
N GLY A 99 20.35 16.80 -11.60
CA GLY A 99 19.98 16.57 -10.21
C GLY A 99 20.60 15.30 -9.63
N SER A 100 20.16 14.99 -8.42
CA SER A 100 20.47 13.72 -7.78
C SER A 100 19.32 13.25 -6.90
N LEU A 101 19.19 11.93 -6.74
CA LEU A 101 18.27 11.29 -5.81
C LEU A 101 19.05 10.22 -5.05
N THR A 102 19.01 10.27 -3.73
CA THR A 102 19.70 9.32 -2.85
C THR A 102 18.66 8.54 -2.04
N PHE A 103 18.87 7.23 -1.96
CA PHE A 103 18.18 6.31 -1.07
C PHE A 103 19.23 5.78 -0.09
N LEU A 104 19.05 5.98 1.21
CA LEU A 104 20.01 5.58 2.23
C LEU A 104 19.27 4.80 3.31
N ALA A 105 19.68 3.56 3.55
CA ALA A 105 19.14 2.81 4.68
C ALA A 105 19.51 3.50 5.99
N ILE A 106 18.51 3.74 6.83
CA ILE A 106 18.65 4.28 8.18
C ILE A 106 18.09 3.21 9.11
N GLU A 107 18.92 2.80 10.06
CA GLU A 107 18.63 1.73 11.04
C GLU A 107 18.43 0.33 10.43
N GLY A 108 18.98 -0.70 11.07
CA GLY A 108 18.76 -2.11 10.69
C GLY A 108 19.50 -2.62 9.45
N ALA A 109 19.92 -1.75 8.53
CA ALA A 109 20.72 -2.09 7.35
C ALA A 109 21.76 -1.00 7.02
N ARG A 110 22.80 -1.36 6.26
CA ARG A 110 23.87 -0.45 5.85
C ARG A 110 24.11 -0.53 4.35
N PHE A 111 23.27 0.18 3.59
CA PHE A 111 23.41 0.34 2.13
C PHE A 111 22.88 1.71 1.71
N GLY A 112 23.21 2.10 0.48
CA GLY A 112 22.75 3.36 -0.07
C GLY A 112 22.97 3.42 -1.57
N HIS A 113 22.11 4.13 -2.27
CA HIS A 113 22.09 4.26 -3.71
C HIS A 113 21.98 5.73 -4.07
N ARG A 114 22.74 6.17 -5.07
CA ARG A 114 22.65 7.52 -5.61
C ARG A 114 22.41 7.47 -7.11
N LEU A 115 21.31 8.05 -7.54
CA LEU A 115 21.05 8.44 -8.91
C LEU A 115 21.61 9.84 -9.14
N GLU A 116 22.41 10.00 -10.18
CA GLU A 116 22.84 11.29 -10.71
C GLU A 116 22.20 11.49 -12.09
N VAL A 117 21.59 12.66 -12.30
CA VAL A 117 20.94 13.06 -13.55
C VAL A 117 21.72 14.22 -14.16
N ALA A 118 22.08 14.09 -15.44
CA ALA A 118 22.78 15.11 -16.21
C ALA A 118 22.18 15.24 -17.63
N PRO A 119 22.48 16.32 -18.39
CA PRO A 119 21.83 16.58 -19.69
C PRO A 119 22.13 15.57 -20.79
N LYS A 120 23.06 14.64 -20.55
CA LYS A 120 23.50 13.63 -21.53
C LYS A 120 23.26 12.20 -21.06
N GLY A 121 22.59 12.04 -19.93
CA GLY A 121 22.35 10.74 -19.34
C GLY A 121 22.32 10.83 -17.83
N SER A 122 22.17 9.67 -17.24
CA SER A 122 22.08 9.51 -15.80
C SER A 122 22.79 8.22 -15.41
N ARG A 123 23.19 8.13 -14.16
CA ARG A 123 23.83 6.94 -13.63
C ARG A 123 23.29 6.67 -12.25
N ILE A 124 22.99 5.42 -11.95
CA ILE A 124 22.79 4.98 -10.59
C ILE A 124 24.02 4.21 -10.12
N ALA A 125 24.38 4.40 -8.85
CA ALA A 125 25.48 3.69 -8.23
C ALA A 125 25.14 3.39 -6.77
N GLU A 126 25.57 2.23 -6.30
CA GLU A 126 25.66 1.95 -4.87
C GLU A 126 26.75 2.82 -4.24
N LEU A 127 26.48 3.29 -3.02
CA LEU A 127 27.43 4.05 -2.23
C LEU A 127 28.43 3.08 -1.58
N ASP A 128 29.72 3.39 -1.75
CA ASP A 128 30.77 2.73 -0.98
C ASP A 128 30.78 3.20 0.48
N GLU A 129 31.64 2.62 1.32
CA GLU A 129 31.67 2.94 2.75
C GLU A 129 31.91 4.44 3.03
N ALA A 130 32.75 5.08 2.21
CA ALA A 130 33.01 6.52 2.31
C ALA A 130 31.77 7.33 1.91
N GLY A 131 31.09 6.93 0.85
CA GLY A 131 29.85 7.53 0.36
C GLY A 131 28.70 7.38 1.35
N LEU A 132 28.56 6.22 1.98
CA LEU A 132 27.61 5.98 3.08
C LEU A 132 27.89 6.91 4.25
N GLY A 133 29.13 6.93 4.75
CA GLY A 133 29.49 7.83 5.85
C GLY A 133 29.37 9.32 5.51
N ALA A 134 29.47 9.71 4.23
CA ALA A 134 29.19 11.07 3.79
C ALA A 134 27.67 11.36 3.72
N ALA A 135 26.88 10.40 3.25
CA ALA A 135 25.43 10.50 3.14
C ALA A 135 24.76 10.54 4.53
N GLU A 136 25.19 9.70 5.47
CA GLU A 136 24.73 9.69 6.86
C GLU A 136 24.97 11.03 7.57
N ARG A 137 26.07 11.71 7.25
CA ARG A 137 26.39 13.05 7.79
C ARG A 137 25.78 14.20 7.01
N SER A 138 24.94 13.91 6.02
CA SER A 138 24.33 14.97 5.21
C SER A 138 23.32 15.77 6.04
N PRO A 139 23.22 17.09 5.82
CA PRO A 139 22.18 17.90 6.43
C PRO A 139 20.75 17.41 6.13
N GLU A 140 20.56 16.74 4.99
CA GLU A 140 19.31 16.13 4.55
C GLU A 140 18.88 15.00 5.50
N VAL A 141 19.77 14.06 5.78
CA VAL A 141 19.50 12.95 6.72
C VAL A 141 19.21 13.50 8.11
N ALA A 142 20.00 14.44 8.61
CA ALA A 142 19.75 15.06 9.92
C ALA A 142 18.37 15.75 10.00
N ARG A 143 17.89 16.36 8.90
CA ARG A 143 16.53 16.93 8.84
C ARG A 143 15.45 15.85 8.83
N ILE A 144 15.67 14.75 8.12
CA ILE A 144 14.73 13.63 8.05
C ILE A 144 14.60 12.97 9.43
N GLU A 145 15.72 12.69 10.10
CA GLU A 145 15.76 12.14 11.46
C GLU A 145 15.06 13.06 12.46
N LEU A 146 15.33 14.37 12.42
CA LEU A 146 14.66 15.34 13.30
C LEU A 146 13.14 15.36 13.11
N LYS A 147 12.66 15.23 11.86
CA LYS A 147 11.22 15.14 11.56
C LYS A 147 10.63 13.84 12.10
N MET A 148 11.35 12.74 12.01
CA MET A 148 10.93 11.45 12.55
C MET A 148 10.77 11.50 14.07
N ASP A 149 11.76 12.07 14.77
CA ASP A 149 11.70 12.27 16.23
C ASP A 149 10.51 13.14 16.64
N ALA A 150 10.22 14.18 15.86
CA ALA A 150 9.07 15.05 16.11
C ALA A 150 7.74 14.29 15.95
N LEU A 151 7.59 13.49 14.90
CA LEU A 151 6.39 12.68 14.64
C LEU A 151 6.20 11.60 15.72
N LEU A 152 7.28 10.92 16.13
CA LEU A 152 7.25 9.94 17.22
C LEU A 152 6.86 10.60 18.54
N THR A 153 7.43 11.77 18.83
CA THR A 153 7.09 12.54 20.03
C THR A 153 5.62 12.96 20.04
N GLU A 154 5.08 13.42 18.90
CA GLU A 154 3.67 13.78 18.77
C GLU A 154 2.74 12.57 18.92
N ALA A 155 3.09 11.43 18.31
CA ALA A 155 2.33 10.19 18.42
C ALA A 155 2.29 9.68 19.87
N LEU A 156 3.40 9.78 20.59
CA LEU A 156 3.49 9.39 22.01
C LEU A 156 2.81 10.40 22.94
N ALA A 157 2.81 11.68 22.58
CA ALA A 157 2.15 12.75 23.35
C ALA A 157 0.63 12.76 23.18
N THR A 158 0.10 12.13 22.12
CA THR A 158 -1.34 12.07 21.86
C THR A 158 -1.97 10.96 22.71
N PRO A 159 -2.73 11.26 23.79
CA PRO A 159 -3.39 10.22 24.55
C PRO A 159 -4.38 9.46 23.64
N PRO A 160 -4.54 8.14 23.83
CA PRO A 160 -5.47 7.36 23.01
C PRO A 160 -6.85 8.01 23.11
N ARG A 161 -7.36 8.52 21.98
CA ARG A 161 -8.68 9.15 21.92
C ARG A 161 -9.71 8.17 22.48
N LYS A 162 -10.24 8.44 23.68
CA LYS A 162 -11.41 7.75 24.21
C LYS A 162 -12.55 7.98 23.21
N LYS A 163 -12.89 6.96 22.40
CA LYS A 163 -13.98 7.01 21.44
C LYS A 163 -15.26 7.36 22.19
N ALA A 164 -15.77 8.57 21.99
CA ALA A 164 -17.08 8.97 22.48
C ALA A 164 -18.13 8.17 21.69
N THR A 165 -18.76 7.19 22.35
CA THR A 165 -19.88 6.42 21.82
C THR A 165 -21.06 7.37 21.55
N LYS A 166 -21.22 7.78 20.29
CA LYS A 166 -22.45 8.47 19.83
C LYS A 166 -23.61 7.48 19.92
N LYS A 167 -24.39 7.61 21.00
CA LYS A 167 -25.64 6.88 21.24
C LYS A 167 -26.68 7.30 20.20
N LYS A 168 -26.76 6.59 19.07
CA LYS A 168 -27.91 6.71 18.16
C LYS A 168 -29.14 6.13 18.85
N ALA A 169 -30.20 6.92 18.96
CA ALA A 169 -31.49 6.49 19.49
C ALA A 169 -32.10 5.41 18.58
N ALA A 170 -32.17 4.17 19.08
CA ALA A 170 -32.80 3.05 18.40
C ALA A 170 -34.32 3.07 18.61
N LYS A 171 -35.05 2.91 17.50
CA LYS A 171 -36.50 2.69 17.43
C LYS A 171 -36.82 1.37 18.15
N LYS A 172 -37.82 1.38 19.04
CA LYS A 172 -38.29 0.23 19.84
C LYS A 172 -38.68 -0.96 18.95
N GLY A 173 -37.83 -1.99 18.93
CA GLY A 173 -38.16 -3.39 18.66
C GLY A 173 -37.62 -4.23 19.81
N ALA A 174 -38.33 -5.27 20.22
CA ALA A 174 -38.03 -6.08 21.40
C ALA A 174 -36.54 -6.45 21.51
N THR A 175 -35.91 -6.06 22.63
CA THR A 175 -34.48 -6.22 22.87
C THR A 175 -34.19 -7.68 23.17
N LYS A 176 -33.70 -8.41 22.17
CA LYS A 176 -33.06 -9.72 22.37
C LYS A 176 -31.87 -9.49 23.30
N ALA A 177 -31.75 -10.30 24.36
CA ALA A 177 -30.63 -10.19 25.29
C ALA A 177 -29.29 -10.26 24.52
N ALA A 178 -28.36 -9.36 24.85
CA ALA A 178 -27.05 -9.33 24.20
C ALA A 178 -26.28 -10.62 24.53
N ARG A 179 -25.85 -11.34 23.49
CA ARG A 179 -25.05 -12.56 23.62
C ARG A 179 -23.62 -12.21 24.02
N SER A 180 -22.99 -13.06 24.84
CA SER A 180 -21.59 -12.90 25.22
C SER A 180 -20.64 -13.21 24.05
N ARG A 181 -19.38 -12.78 24.14
CA ARG A 181 -18.35 -13.06 23.11
C ARG A 181 -18.22 -14.55 22.83
N ASP A 182 -18.17 -15.36 23.88
CA ASP A 182 -17.95 -16.80 23.74
C ASP A 182 -19.21 -17.52 23.20
N GLU A 183 -20.40 -17.03 23.55
CA GLU A 183 -21.67 -17.48 22.95
C GLU A 183 -21.72 -17.16 21.46
N LEU A 184 -21.20 -16.01 21.04
CA LEU A 184 -21.13 -15.61 19.64
C LEU A 184 -20.12 -16.46 18.87
N ILE A 185 -18.93 -16.72 19.42
CA ILE A 185 -17.94 -17.62 18.81
C ILE A 185 -18.54 -19.03 18.64
N ALA A 186 -19.17 -19.57 19.68
CA ALA A 186 -19.82 -20.89 19.62
C ALA A 186 -20.96 -20.90 18.60
N ALA A 187 -21.84 -19.90 18.58
CA ALA A 187 -22.92 -19.80 17.61
C ALA A 187 -22.42 -19.66 16.16
N THR A 188 -21.26 -19.04 15.98
CA THR A 188 -20.58 -18.91 14.68
C THR A 188 -19.97 -20.24 14.25
N ARG A 189 -19.44 -21.05 15.17
CA ARG A 189 -18.85 -22.36 14.83
C ARG A 189 -19.84 -23.51 14.77
N GLU A 190 -20.95 -23.47 15.48
CA GLU A 190 -21.82 -24.64 15.69
C GLU A 190 -23.26 -24.42 15.20
N GLY A 191 -23.64 -23.18 14.86
CA GLY A 191 -24.99 -22.83 14.44
C GLY A 191 -25.39 -23.37 13.05
N LYS A 192 -26.69 -23.30 12.75
CA LYS A 192 -27.18 -23.45 11.36
C LYS A 192 -26.74 -22.23 10.53
N SER A 193 -26.61 -22.40 9.22
CA SER A 193 -26.08 -21.38 8.28
C SER A 193 -26.60 -19.95 8.49
N LYS A 194 -27.91 -19.77 8.75
CA LYS A 194 -28.51 -18.44 9.00
C LYS A 194 -28.13 -17.86 10.38
N ASP A 195 -28.03 -18.70 11.39
CA ASP A 195 -27.67 -18.31 12.75
C ASP A 195 -26.18 -17.99 12.86
N ARG A 196 -25.35 -18.72 12.12
CA ARG A 196 -23.91 -18.49 11.98
C ARG A 196 -23.60 -17.09 11.43
N SER A 197 -24.22 -16.69 10.32
CA SER A 197 -23.99 -15.37 9.72
C SER A 197 -24.41 -14.22 10.65
N THR A 198 -25.57 -14.36 11.33
CA THR A 198 -26.02 -13.35 12.30
C THR A 198 -25.07 -13.28 13.50
N ALA A 199 -24.58 -14.43 13.99
CA ALA A 199 -23.61 -14.47 15.09
C ALA A 199 -22.25 -13.87 14.68
N LEU A 200 -21.80 -14.08 13.45
CA LEU A 200 -20.57 -13.48 12.92
C LEU A 200 -20.67 -11.96 12.87
N THR A 201 -21.80 -11.41 12.41
CA THR A 201 -22.04 -9.96 12.40
C THR A 201 -22.08 -9.38 13.82
N GLU A 202 -22.76 -10.05 14.75
CA GLU A 202 -22.80 -9.65 16.16
C GLU A 202 -21.39 -9.75 16.80
N LEU A 203 -20.62 -10.78 16.48
CA LEU A 203 -19.24 -10.96 16.95
C LEU A 203 -18.33 -9.88 16.42
N ALA A 204 -18.43 -9.52 15.14
CA ALA A 204 -17.56 -8.54 14.54
C ALA A 204 -17.74 -7.13 15.10
N ALA A 205 -18.95 -6.80 15.56
CA ALA A 205 -19.20 -5.56 16.30
C ALA A 205 -18.54 -5.54 17.70
N LEU A 206 -18.23 -6.71 18.26
CA LEU A 206 -17.68 -6.88 19.61
C LEU A 206 -16.17 -7.17 19.62
N ASP A 207 -15.72 -8.11 18.78
CA ASP A 207 -14.33 -8.56 18.60
C ASP A 207 -14.07 -8.84 17.10
N PRO A 208 -13.62 -7.83 16.35
CA PRO A 208 -13.45 -7.95 14.91
C PRO A 208 -12.35 -8.94 14.48
N ARG A 209 -11.29 -9.08 15.27
CA ARG A 209 -10.19 -10.01 14.96
C ARG A 209 -10.66 -11.46 15.09
N ALA A 210 -11.47 -11.75 16.11
CA ALA A 210 -12.08 -13.07 16.25
C ALA A 210 -13.04 -13.37 15.10
N ALA A 211 -13.84 -12.39 14.66
CA ALA A 211 -14.73 -12.55 13.52
C ALA A 211 -13.97 -12.81 12.21
N GLU A 212 -12.89 -12.06 11.95
CA GLU A 212 -12.03 -12.26 10.78
C GLU A 212 -11.40 -13.66 10.77
N SER A 213 -10.83 -14.09 11.90
CA SER A 213 -10.25 -15.43 12.03
C SER A 213 -11.27 -16.54 11.73
N ILE A 214 -12.50 -16.43 12.24
CA ILE A 214 -13.54 -17.44 12.03
C ILE A 214 -14.08 -17.39 10.59
N ALA A 215 -14.16 -16.21 9.98
CA ALA A 215 -14.52 -16.07 8.58
C ALA A 215 -13.50 -16.75 7.66
N LEU A 216 -12.20 -16.64 7.97
CA LEU A 216 -11.14 -17.35 7.27
C LEU A 216 -11.21 -18.87 7.47
N GLU A 217 -11.48 -19.32 8.70
CA GLU A 217 -11.71 -20.75 8.99
C GLU A 217 -12.87 -21.32 8.15
N TRP A 218 -14.01 -20.60 8.05
CA TRP A 218 -15.13 -21.04 7.23
C TRP A 218 -14.79 -21.17 5.75
N LEU A 219 -13.98 -20.26 5.21
CA LEU A 219 -13.53 -20.34 3.81
C LEU A 219 -12.67 -21.58 3.57
N GLN A 220 -11.89 -22.01 4.57
CA GLN A 220 -11.08 -23.21 4.51
C GLN A 220 -11.91 -24.50 4.66
N GLU A 221 -12.97 -24.48 5.48
CA GLU A 221 -13.88 -25.62 5.68
C GLU A 221 -14.81 -25.89 4.50
N LEU A 222 -15.09 -24.88 3.67
CA LEU A 222 -16.03 -25.01 2.56
C LEU A 222 -15.33 -25.64 1.35
N GLY A 223 -15.65 -26.92 1.13
CA GLY A 223 -15.22 -27.71 -0.03
C GLY A 223 -15.66 -27.10 -1.37
N GLU A 224 -15.13 -27.67 -2.46
CA GLU A 224 -15.19 -27.16 -3.83
C GLU A 224 -16.59 -26.79 -4.36
N ASP A 225 -17.66 -27.34 -3.78
CA ASP A 225 -19.01 -27.20 -4.33
C ASP A 225 -19.79 -25.98 -3.84
N ASN A 226 -19.37 -25.29 -2.76
CA ASN A 226 -20.16 -24.21 -2.14
C ASN A 226 -19.40 -22.91 -1.83
N TRP A 227 -18.19 -22.75 -2.36
CA TRP A 227 -17.32 -21.62 -2.05
C TRP A 227 -17.88 -20.26 -2.51
N ARG A 228 -18.68 -20.21 -3.60
CA ARG A 228 -19.28 -18.96 -4.09
C ARG A 228 -20.24 -18.34 -3.09
N GLU A 229 -21.13 -19.15 -2.52
CA GLU A 229 -22.07 -18.69 -1.50
C GLU A 229 -21.33 -18.33 -0.20
N ALA A 230 -20.22 -19.00 0.09
CA ALA A 230 -19.33 -18.69 1.21
C ALA A 230 -18.71 -17.30 1.08
N VAL A 231 -18.06 -17.03 -0.05
CA VAL A 231 -17.39 -15.75 -0.35
C VAL A 231 -18.41 -14.62 -0.30
N LEU A 232 -19.58 -14.78 -0.93
CA LEU A 232 -20.64 -13.77 -0.87
C LEU A 232 -21.18 -13.53 0.54
N ARG A 233 -21.31 -14.57 1.37
CA ARG A 233 -21.77 -14.41 2.76
C ARG A 233 -20.71 -13.76 3.65
N THR A 234 -19.44 -14.14 3.47
CA THR A 234 -18.31 -13.52 4.16
C THR A 234 -18.18 -12.06 3.74
N MET A 235 -18.22 -11.77 2.43
CA MET A 235 -18.19 -10.41 1.90
C MET A 235 -19.37 -9.58 2.37
N ASN A 236 -20.61 -10.10 2.39
CA ASN A 236 -21.76 -9.37 2.96
C ASN A 236 -21.63 -9.14 4.48
N ALA A 237 -21.00 -10.05 5.22
CA ALA A 237 -20.71 -9.84 6.65
C ALA A 237 -19.64 -8.75 6.85
N LEU A 238 -18.66 -8.67 5.93
CA LEU A 238 -17.58 -7.70 5.91
C LEU A 238 -18.02 -6.32 5.37
N ASP A 239 -18.99 -6.26 4.45
CA ASP A 239 -19.62 -5.03 3.91
C ASP A 239 -20.38 -4.25 5.01
N LEU A 240 -20.74 -4.93 6.10
CA LEU A 240 -21.29 -4.33 7.32
C LEU A 240 -20.21 -3.74 8.26
N LEU A 241 -18.93 -3.89 7.93
CA LEU A 241 -17.77 -3.53 8.76
C LEU A 241 -16.67 -2.75 8.00
N PRO A 242 -17.01 -1.74 7.17
CA PRO A 242 -16.05 -1.08 6.28
C PRO A 242 -14.88 -0.37 7.01
N GLU A 243 -15.03 -0.08 8.32
CA GLU A 243 -13.97 0.52 9.14
C GLU A 243 -12.99 -0.48 9.76
N ILE A 244 -13.22 -1.79 9.62
CA ILE A 244 -12.52 -2.81 10.40
C ILE A 244 -11.87 -3.90 9.56
N VAL A 245 -12.40 -4.14 8.36
CA VAL A 245 -11.85 -5.15 7.47
C VAL A 245 -10.56 -4.61 6.86
N GLN A 246 -9.44 -5.17 7.32
CA GLN A 246 -8.11 -4.90 6.79
C GLN A 246 -8.12 -5.22 5.27
N PRO A 247 -7.58 -4.34 4.41
CA PRO A 247 -7.48 -4.57 2.96
C PRO A 247 -6.94 -5.95 2.59
N GLU A 248 -6.07 -6.51 3.42
CA GLU A 248 -5.44 -7.81 3.30
C GLU A 248 -6.45 -8.98 3.36
N GLY A 249 -7.48 -8.89 4.20
CA GLY A 249 -8.52 -9.92 4.30
C GLY A 249 -9.38 -10.00 3.04
N ILE A 250 -9.69 -8.86 2.44
CA ILE A 250 -10.39 -8.77 1.16
C ILE A 250 -9.49 -9.28 0.02
N ALA A 251 -8.20 -8.94 0.04
CA ALA A 251 -7.24 -9.43 -0.94
C ALA A 251 -7.07 -10.96 -0.90
N ILE A 252 -7.06 -11.57 0.30
CA ILE A 252 -7.05 -13.04 0.45
C ILE A 252 -8.32 -13.67 -0.15
N LEU A 253 -9.48 -13.08 0.13
CA LEU A 253 -10.77 -13.52 -0.41
C LEU A 253 -10.80 -13.45 -1.95
N CYS A 254 -10.31 -12.34 -2.52
CA CYS A 254 -10.26 -12.16 -3.98
C CYS A 254 -9.30 -13.15 -4.63
N ARG A 255 -8.10 -13.36 -4.08
CA ARG A 255 -7.14 -14.36 -4.60
C ARG A 255 -7.71 -15.77 -4.60
N GLU A 256 -8.35 -16.18 -3.51
CA GLU A 256 -8.91 -17.53 -3.45
C GLU A 256 -10.10 -17.71 -4.41
N ALA A 257 -10.86 -16.65 -4.69
CA ALA A 257 -11.93 -16.65 -5.69
C ALA A 257 -11.38 -16.74 -7.14
N LEU A 258 -10.30 -16.02 -7.44
CA LEU A 258 -9.63 -16.02 -8.74
C LEU A 258 -8.94 -17.36 -9.03
N ARG A 259 -8.15 -17.86 -8.07
CA ARG A 259 -7.48 -19.16 -8.13
C ARG A 259 -8.44 -20.32 -8.44
N ARG A 260 -9.72 -20.20 -8.03
CA ARG A 260 -10.75 -21.22 -8.26
C ARG A 260 -11.52 -21.05 -9.57
N GLY A 261 -11.06 -20.19 -10.48
CA GLY A 261 -11.47 -20.16 -11.90
C GLY A 261 -12.87 -19.61 -12.15
N SER A 262 -13.35 -18.67 -11.33
CA SER A 262 -14.73 -18.21 -11.40
C SER A 262 -14.95 -17.00 -12.30
N THR A 263 -15.09 -17.25 -13.59
CA THR A 263 -15.44 -16.25 -14.61
C THR A 263 -16.83 -15.59 -14.44
N GLY A 264 -17.66 -16.06 -13.50
CA GLY A 264 -18.99 -15.50 -13.21
C GLY A 264 -19.09 -14.72 -11.90
N VAL A 265 -17.99 -14.60 -11.15
CA VAL A 265 -17.95 -13.92 -9.84
C VAL A 265 -17.45 -12.47 -9.97
N ASP A 266 -16.98 -12.10 -11.17
CA ASP A 266 -16.42 -10.79 -11.47
C ASP A 266 -17.39 -9.66 -11.14
N GLU A 267 -18.63 -9.67 -11.64
CA GLU A 267 -19.55 -8.53 -11.42
C GLU A 267 -19.91 -8.30 -9.94
N GLN A 268 -20.15 -9.36 -9.16
CA GLN A 268 -20.52 -9.22 -7.73
C GLN A 268 -19.32 -8.91 -6.85
N ILE A 269 -18.13 -9.46 -7.15
CA ILE A 269 -16.89 -9.06 -6.48
C ILE A 269 -16.58 -7.61 -6.82
N PHE A 270 -16.66 -7.19 -8.09
CA PHE A 270 -16.47 -5.80 -8.49
C PHE A 270 -17.52 -4.87 -7.88
N GLU A 271 -18.77 -5.30 -7.72
CA GLU A 271 -19.81 -4.51 -7.06
C GLU A 271 -19.50 -4.31 -5.56
N VAL A 272 -19.06 -5.35 -4.86
CA VAL A 272 -18.66 -5.24 -3.45
C VAL A 272 -17.34 -4.47 -3.29
N LEU A 273 -16.35 -4.69 -4.15
CA LEU A 273 -15.12 -3.91 -4.17
C LEU A 273 -15.38 -2.43 -4.51
N GLY A 274 -16.36 -2.15 -5.38
CA GLY A 274 -16.81 -0.80 -5.68
C GLY A 274 -17.55 -0.13 -4.52
N ARG A 275 -18.09 -0.92 -3.58
CA ARG A 275 -18.68 -0.45 -2.31
C ARG A 275 -17.64 -0.34 -1.19
N CYS A 276 -16.49 -1.00 -1.31
CA CYS A 276 -15.37 -0.83 -0.38
C CYS A 276 -14.83 0.60 -0.54
N THR A 277 -15.15 1.47 0.42
CA THR A 277 -14.81 2.89 0.37
C THR A 277 -13.33 3.20 0.61
N HIS A 278 -12.49 2.17 0.82
CA HIS A 278 -11.06 2.34 1.10
C HIS A 278 -10.26 2.29 -0.22
N PRO A 279 -9.61 3.39 -0.64
CA PRO A 279 -8.89 3.47 -1.93
C PRO A 279 -7.83 2.38 -2.11
N ASP A 280 -7.18 1.99 -1.00
CA ASP A 280 -6.09 1.02 -1.03
C ASP A 280 -6.58 -0.42 -1.30
N THR A 281 -7.79 -0.77 -0.88
CA THR A 281 -8.37 -2.10 -1.14
C THR A 281 -8.63 -2.31 -2.63
N ALA A 282 -9.17 -1.29 -3.31
CA ALA A 282 -9.40 -1.36 -4.75
C ALA A 282 -8.08 -1.46 -5.52
N ALA A 283 -7.04 -0.74 -5.10
CA ALA A 283 -5.72 -0.77 -5.73
C ALA A 283 -5.00 -2.11 -5.53
N ILE A 284 -5.01 -2.66 -4.32
CA ILE A 284 -4.40 -3.97 -3.99
C ILE A 284 -5.09 -5.10 -4.75
N VAL A 285 -6.42 -5.07 -4.83
CA VAL A 285 -7.17 -6.12 -5.53
C VAL A 285 -7.01 -5.99 -7.05
N ALA A 286 -7.04 -4.77 -7.60
CA ALA A 286 -6.82 -4.55 -9.03
C ALA A 286 -5.42 -4.97 -9.48
N SER A 287 -4.37 -4.65 -8.70
CA SER A 287 -3.00 -5.06 -9.04
C SER A 287 -2.86 -6.58 -9.05
N GLN A 288 -3.44 -7.27 -8.07
CA GLN A 288 -3.34 -8.73 -7.96
C GLN A 288 -4.16 -9.49 -9.00
N ILE A 289 -5.37 -9.03 -9.35
CA ILE A 289 -6.17 -9.59 -10.47
C ILE A 289 -5.38 -9.50 -11.78
N THR A 290 -4.72 -8.36 -12.00
CA THR A 290 -3.94 -8.13 -13.22
C THR A 290 -2.75 -9.10 -13.30
N HIS A 291 -2.09 -9.40 -12.19
CA HIS A 291 -0.97 -10.34 -12.15
C HIS A 291 -1.38 -11.80 -12.42
N GLU A 292 -2.49 -12.28 -11.87
CA GLU A 292 -2.97 -13.65 -12.14
C GLU A 292 -3.51 -13.82 -13.56
N ALA A 293 -4.23 -12.83 -14.09
CA ALA A 293 -4.69 -12.83 -15.48
C ALA A 293 -3.52 -12.81 -16.49
N ILE A 294 -2.44 -12.11 -16.16
CA ILE A 294 -1.19 -12.14 -16.95
C ILE A 294 -0.50 -13.49 -16.83
N ALA A 295 -0.45 -14.09 -15.63
CA ALA A 295 0.17 -15.39 -15.42
C ALA A 295 -0.57 -16.54 -16.15
N GLU A 296 -1.91 -16.52 -16.19
CA GLU A 296 -2.70 -17.50 -16.97
C GLU A 296 -2.52 -17.31 -18.49
N SER A 297 -2.42 -16.07 -18.97
CA SER A 297 -2.16 -15.73 -20.38
C SER A 297 -0.77 -16.19 -20.87
N VAL A 298 0.23 -16.17 -20.00
CA VAL A 298 1.60 -16.63 -20.31
C VAL A 298 1.74 -18.16 -20.23
N GLY A 299 0.78 -18.84 -19.60
CA GLY A 299 0.76 -20.29 -19.43
C GLY A 299 -0.04 -21.09 -20.48
N GLN A 300 -0.65 -20.43 -21.48
CA GLN A 300 -1.38 -21.03 -22.61
C GLN A 300 -0.64 -20.81 -23.94
#